data_AF-A0A2D9TUJ5-F1
#
_entry.id   AF-A0A2D9TUJ5-F1
#
_cell.length_a   1.000
_cell.length_b   1.000
_cell.length_c   1.000
_cell.angle_alpha   90.00
_cell.angle_beta   90.00
_cell.angle_gamma   90.00
#
_symmetry.space_group_name_H-M   'P 1'
#
loop_
_entity.id
_entity.type
_entity.pdbx_description
1 polymer ?
#
loop_
_entity_poly.entity_id
_entity_poly.type
_entity_poly.pdbx_seq_one_letter_code
_entity_poly.pdbx_strand_id
1 'polypeptide(L)'
;MALQTDLLGEDIGRTARRSFLPHITLGGARQLAYPASENAGFDGYGARTNVVMRYRGNNPVLLYNGHEVLFQSDAVKHQYGCFLEHLSQGVSPLVGMGWEQGGPCL
;
A
#
# COMPACT_ATOMS: atom_id res chain seq x y z
N MET A 1 -19.11 -9.06 0.70
CA MET A 1 -17.81 -9.11 -0.02
C MET A 1 -16.81 -8.30 0.80
N ALA A 2 -15.70 -8.91 1.22
CA ALA A 2 -14.56 -8.14 1.70
C ALA A 2 -13.93 -7.41 0.49
N LEU A 3 -13.32 -6.24 0.69
CA LEU A 3 -12.76 -5.40 -0.38
C LEU A 3 -11.61 -6.07 -1.18
N GLN A 4 -11.26 -7.34 -0.92
CA GLN A 4 -10.16 -8.08 -1.56
C GLN A 4 -8.84 -7.30 -1.60
N THR A 5 -8.58 -6.52 -0.55
CA THR A 5 -7.39 -5.68 -0.46
C THR A 5 -6.25 -6.47 0.18
N ASP A 6 -5.20 -6.72 -0.62
CA ASP A 6 -4.01 -7.43 -0.16
C ASP A 6 -3.06 -6.50 0.61
N LEU A 7 -2.35 -7.04 1.60
CA LEU A 7 -1.27 -6.31 2.27
C LEU A 7 -0.01 -6.36 1.38
N LEU A 8 0.46 -5.20 0.94
CA LEU A 8 1.71 -5.09 0.20
C LEU A 8 2.86 -4.71 1.14
N GLY A 9 3.94 -5.49 1.07
CA GLY A 9 5.10 -5.34 1.94
C GLY A 9 4.94 -6.06 3.28
N GLU A 10 5.81 -5.74 4.23
CA GLU A 10 5.83 -6.39 5.54
C GLU A 10 4.69 -5.93 6.45
N ASP A 11 4.12 -6.87 7.21
CA ASP A 11 3.25 -6.52 8.33
C ASP A 11 4.08 -5.99 9.50
N ILE A 12 4.00 -4.68 9.73
CA ILE A 12 4.70 -4.02 10.83
C ILE A 12 4.17 -4.41 12.22
N GLY A 13 3.00 -5.06 12.32
CA GLY A 13 2.41 -5.50 13.57
C GLY A 13 3.10 -6.74 14.15
N ARG A 14 3.80 -6.59 15.28
CA ARG A 14 4.55 -7.70 15.92
C ARG A 14 3.75 -8.57 16.90
N THR A 15 2.48 -8.25 17.13
CA THR A 15 1.60 -9.03 18.01
C THR A 15 0.29 -9.34 17.29
N ALA A 16 -0.39 -10.42 17.68
CA ALA A 16 -1.65 -10.81 17.04
C ALA A 16 -2.71 -9.68 17.03
N ARG A 17 -2.74 -8.84 18.09
CA ARG A 17 -3.65 -7.68 18.19
C ARG A 17 -3.25 -6.48 17.32
N ARG A 18 -2.02 -6.43 16.83
CA ARG A 18 -1.47 -5.30 16.04
C ARG A 18 -1.13 -5.68 14.61
N SER A 19 -1.05 -6.97 14.32
CA SER A 19 -0.87 -7.55 12.99
C SER A 19 -2.18 -7.41 12.21
N PHE A 20 -2.04 -7.04 10.94
CA PHE A 20 -3.16 -6.97 10.00
C PHE A 20 -3.42 -8.33 9.35
N LEU A 21 -2.38 -9.16 9.23
CA LEU A 21 -2.43 -10.45 8.53
C LEU A 21 -3.57 -11.38 9.00
N PRO A 22 -3.76 -11.67 10.30
CA PRO A 22 -4.84 -12.55 10.73
C PRO A 22 -6.23 -12.06 10.30
N HIS A 23 -6.44 -10.74 10.27
CA HIS A 23 -7.73 -10.15 9.93
C HIS A 23 -8.01 -10.17 8.43
N ILE A 24 -7.02 -9.84 7.60
CA ILE A 24 -7.20 -9.82 6.15
C ILE A 24 -7.28 -11.23 5.56
N THR A 25 -6.58 -12.20 6.15
CA THR A 25 -6.62 -13.60 5.71
C THR A 25 -7.98 -14.24 5.94
N LEU A 26 -8.71 -13.87 7.01
CA LEU A 26 -10.11 -14.28 7.18
C LEU A 26 -11.02 -13.78 6.04
N GLY A 27 -10.67 -12.64 5.43
CA GLY A 27 -11.35 -12.08 4.27
C GLY A 27 -10.86 -12.62 2.91
N GLY A 28 -9.92 -13.58 2.91
CA GLY A 28 -9.32 -14.14 1.70
C GLY A 28 -8.19 -13.32 1.08
N ALA A 29 -7.78 -12.22 1.72
CA ALA A 29 -6.65 -11.42 1.29
C ALA A 29 -5.31 -12.01 1.77
N ARG A 30 -4.24 -11.68 1.07
CA ARG A 30 -2.89 -12.21 1.29
C ARG A 30 -1.87 -11.10 1.46
N GLN A 31 -0.66 -11.50 1.84
CA GLN A 31 0.51 -10.65 1.79
C GLN A 31 1.17 -10.76 0.41
N LEU A 32 1.56 -9.63 -0.17
CA LEU A 32 2.28 -9.53 -1.43
C LEU A 32 3.67 -8.94 -1.18
N ALA A 33 4.66 -9.42 -1.93
CA ALA A 33 5.95 -8.76 -2.04
C ALA A 33 5.86 -7.60 -3.03
N TYR A 34 6.77 -6.62 -2.90
CA TYR A 34 6.94 -5.59 -3.91
C TYR A 34 7.66 -6.16 -5.16
N PRO A 35 7.38 -5.62 -6.36
CA PRO A 35 6.27 -4.72 -6.67
C PRO A 35 4.95 -5.47 -6.93
N ALA A 36 3.81 -4.77 -6.86
CA ALA A 36 2.50 -5.35 -7.16
C ALA A 36 1.67 -4.46 -8.09
N SER A 37 0.91 -5.09 -9.00
CA SER A 37 -0.08 -4.48 -9.88
C SER A 37 -1.17 -5.50 -10.18
N GLU A 38 -2.38 -5.05 -10.54
CA GLU A 38 -3.47 -5.91 -11.05
C GLU A 38 -3.82 -7.11 -10.15
N ASN A 39 -3.66 -6.97 -8.84
CA ASN A 39 -3.78 -8.07 -7.89
C ASN A 39 -5.23 -8.44 -7.53
N ALA A 40 -6.22 -7.63 -7.94
CA ALA A 40 -7.64 -7.86 -7.69
C ALA A 40 -8.48 -7.67 -8.96
N GLY A 41 -9.52 -8.49 -9.12
CA GLY A 41 -10.49 -8.38 -10.22
C GLY A 41 -11.83 -7.87 -9.73
N PHE A 42 -12.42 -6.91 -10.45
CA PHE A 42 -13.71 -6.31 -10.11
C PHE A 42 -14.66 -6.38 -11.30
N ASP A 43 -15.88 -6.88 -11.07
CA ASP A 43 -16.92 -6.99 -12.10
C ASP A 43 -17.18 -5.62 -12.74
N GLY A 44 -17.09 -5.56 -14.08
CA GLY A 44 -17.27 -4.32 -14.85
C GLY A 44 -16.06 -3.36 -14.85
N TYR A 45 -15.06 -3.57 -13.99
CA TYR A 45 -13.86 -2.72 -13.91
C TYR A 45 -12.57 -3.45 -14.33
N GLY A 46 -12.59 -4.77 -14.46
CA GLY A 46 -11.43 -5.58 -14.84
C GLY A 46 -10.40 -5.70 -13.70
N ALA A 47 -9.17 -6.03 -14.07
CA ALA A 47 -8.06 -6.12 -13.13
C ALA A 47 -7.66 -4.74 -12.61
N ARG A 48 -7.41 -4.62 -11.31
CA ARG A 48 -7.04 -3.38 -10.62
C ARG A 48 -5.98 -3.65 -9.58
N THR A 49 -5.13 -2.65 -9.37
CA THR A 49 -4.21 -2.62 -8.24
C THR A 49 -4.97 -2.18 -6.99
N ASN A 50 -5.08 -3.08 -6.02
CA ASN A 50 -5.81 -2.88 -4.76
C ASN A 50 -5.00 -3.43 -3.59
N VAL A 51 -4.20 -2.55 -2.99
CA VAL A 51 -3.28 -2.91 -1.91
C VAL A 51 -3.45 -1.98 -0.71
N VAL A 52 -3.23 -2.53 0.48
CA VAL A 52 -3.00 -1.76 1.70
C VAL A 52 -1.51 -1.88 2.04
N MET A 53 -0.89 -0.77 2.40
CA MET A 53 0.48 -0.74 2.91
C MET A 53 0.47 -0.20 4.33
N ARG A 54 1.45 -0.62 5.13
CA ARG A 54 1.59 -0.16 6.52
C ARG A 54 2.99 0.39 6.74
N TYR A 55 3.04 1.59 7.33
CA TYR A 55 4.29 2.24 7.70
C TYR A 55 4.32 2.48 9.21
N ARG A 56 5.50 2.37 9.81
CA ARG A 56 5.70 2.89 11.16
C ARG A 56 5.85 4.40 11.07
N GLY A 57 5.04 5.13 11.83
CA GLY A 57 5.35 6.52 12.13
C GLY A 57 6.66 6.60 12.90
N ASN A 58 7.47 7.61 12.58
CA ASN A 58 8.74 7.89 13.23
C ASN A 58 8.63 9.01 14.28
N ASN A 59 7.48 9.70 14.35
CA ASN A 59 7.30 10.85 15.22
C ASN A 59 6.60 10.45 16.54
N PRO A 60 7.31 10.45 17.69
CA PRO A 60 6.76 10.04 18.98
C PRO A 60 5.58 10.91 19.47
N VAL A 61 5.51 12.17 19.02
CA VAL A 61 4.43 13.10 19.38
C VAL A 61 3.19 12.86 18.51
N LEU A 62 3.39 12.39 17.27
CA LEU A 62 2.34 12.15 16.30
C LEU A 62 2.00 10.66 16.14
N LEU A 63 2.47 9.76 17.02
CA LEU A 63 2.23 8.30 16.95
C LEU A 63 0.74 7.91 16.84
N TYR A 64 -0.17 8.82 17.17
CA TYR A 64 -1.61 8.63 17.10
C TYR A 64 -2.29 9.30 15.90
N ASN A 65 -1.56 10.03 15.06
CA ASN A 65 -2.09 10.61 13.83
C ASN A 65 -1.40 10.00 12.59
N GLY A 66 -2.19 9.59 11.59
CA GLY A 66 -1.68 9.06 10.32
C GLY A 66 -1.09 10.13 9.39
N HIS A 67 -1.02 11.39 9.84
CA HIS A 67 -0.65 12.53 9.02
C HIS A 67 0.84 12.50 8.63
N GLU A 68 1.70 12.09 9.57
CA GLU A 68 3.15 11.96 9.33
C GLU A 68 3.46 11.00 8.18
N VAL A 69 2.81 9.84 8.17
CA VAL A 69 3.07 8.78 7.19
C VAL A 69 2.75 9.22 5.76
N LEU A 70 1.59 9.84 5.53
CA LEU A 70 1.17 10.18 4.17
C LEU A 70 1.86 11.43 3.61
N PHE A 71 2.17 12.42 4.46
CA PHE A 71 2.60 13.74 4.00
C PHE A 71 4.07 14.06 4.29
N GLN A 72 4.72 13.36 5.23
CA GLN A 72 6.10 13.66 5.62
C GLN A 72 7.10 12.59 5.14
N SER A 73 6.68 11.34 4.98
CA SER A 73 7.57 10.28 4.49
C SER A 73 7.79 10.39 2.98
N ASP A 74 9.05 10.66 2.57
CA ASP A 74 9.44 10.72 1.16
C ASP A 74 9.17 9.42 0.41
N ALA A 75 9.44 8.28 1.04
CA ALA A 75 9.14 6.96 0.47
C ALA A 75 7.64 6.78 0.19
N VAL A 76 6.76 7.16 1.12
CA VAL A 76 5.31 7.03 0.93
C VAL A 76 4.81 8.00 -0.14
N LYS A 77 5.31 9.25 -0.14
CA LYS A 77 4.99 10.24 -1.18
C LYS A 77 5.43 9.77 -2.55
N HIS A 78 6.60 9.14 -2.66
CA HIS A 78 7.11 8.55 -3.90
C HIS A 78 6.17 7.46 -4.42
N GLN A 79 5.79 6.48 -3.58
CA GLN A 79 4.86 5.41 -3.98
C GLN A 79 3.50 5.95 -4.43
N TYR A 80 2.93 6.90 -3.67
CA TYR A 80 1.65 7.49 -4.01
C TYR A 80 1.72 8.32 -5.29
N GLY A 81 2.80 9.10 -5.46
CA GLY A 81 3.09 9.85 -6.68
C GLY A 81 3.16 8.95 -7.90
N CYS A 82 3.90 7.85 -7.80
CA CYS A 82 4.04 6.88 -8.88
C CYS A 82 2.75 6.14 -9.22
N PHE A 83 1.94 5.82 -8.21
CA PHE A 83 0.61 5.28 -8.43
C PHE A 83 -0.26 6.26 -9.24
N LEU A 84 -0.26 7.55 -8.89
CA LEU A 84 -0.99 8.59 -9.63
C LEU A 84 -0.43 8.85 -11.02
N GLU A 85 0.90 8.80 -11.19
CA GLU A 85 1.55 8.96 -12.49
C GLU A 85 1.10 7.87 -13.47
N HIS A 86 1.17 6.60 -13.06
CA HIS A 86 0.68 5.48 -13.86
C HIS A 86 -0.81 5.64 -14.22
N LEU A 87 -1.65 6.05 -13.25
CA LEU A 87 -3.07 6.33 -13.52
C LEU A 87 -3.24 7.43 -14.57
N SER A 88 -2.45 8.50 -14.51
CA SER A 88 -2.51 9.62 -15.47
C SER A 88 -2.05 9.22 -16.87
N GLN A 89 -1.17 8.23 -16.98
CA GLN A 89 -0.70 7.64 -18.23
C GLN A 89 -1.68 6.59 -18.79
N GLY A 90 -2.76 6.26 -18.05
CA GLY A 90 -3.74 5.26 -18.46
C GLY A 90 -3.24 3.82 -18.37
N VAL A 91 -2.17 3.56 -17.61
CA VAL A 91 -1.63 2.22 -17.38
C VAL A 91 -2.02 1.70 -15.99
N SER A 92 -2.05 0.39 -15.83
CA SER A 92 -2.35 -0.24 -14.54
C SER A 92 -1.27 0.13 -13.51
N PRO A 93 -1.63 0.78 -12.39
CA PRO A 93 -0.63 1.29 -11.46
C PRO A 93 0.22 0.20 -10.83
N LEU A 94 1.53 0.27 -11.02
CA LEU A 94 2.48 -0.54 -10.30
C LEU A 94 2.86 0.16 -8.99
N VAL A 95 2.81 -0.58 -7.88
CA VAL A 95 3.26 -0.09 -6.57
C VAL A 95 4.56 -0.80 -6.20
N GLY A 96 5.67 -0.06 -6.27
CA GLY A 96 7.01 -0.49 -5.85
C GLY A 96 7.36 -0.05 -4.43
N MET A 97 8.60 -0.34 -4.01
CA MET A 97 9.14 0.26 -2.78
C MET A 97 9.42 1.74 -3.00
N GLY A 98 8.99 2.55 -2.04
CA GLY A 98 9.28 3.98 -2.03
C GLY A 98 10.66 4.29 -1.52
N TRP A 99 11.27 5.37 -2.03
CA TRP A 99 12.56 5.85 -1.57
C TRP A 99 12.60 7.38 -1.52
N GLU A 100 12.78 8.06 -2.65
CA GLU A 100 12.91 9.52 -2.74
C GLU A 100 11.74 10.16 -3.50
N GLN A 101 11.17 11.22 -2.95
CA GLN A 101 10.07 11.93 -3.62
C GLN A 101 10.55 12.56 -4.93
N GLY A 102 9.85 12.26 -6.03
CA GLY A 102 10.21 12.75 -7.37
C GLY A 102 11.26 11.90 -8.09
N GLY A 103 11.76 10.83 -7.46
CA GLY A 103 12.53 9.79 -8.13
C GLY A 103 11.69 8.98 -9.14
N PRO A 104 12.33 8.22 -10.04
CA PRO A 104 11.63 7.38 -11.02
C PRO A 104 10.72 6.34 -10.36
N CYS A 105 9.63 6.01 -11.05
CA CYS A 105 8.62 5.07 -10.57
C CYS A 105 8.99 3.59 -10.71
N LEU A 106 10.12 3.32 -11.38
CA LEU A 106 10.98 2.14 -11.35
C LEU A 106 12.37 2.50 -11.89
#